data_AF-A0A916YZ02-F1
#
_entry.id   AF-A0A916YZ02-F1
#
_cell.length_a   1.000
_cell.length_b   1.000
_cell.length_c   1.000
_cell.angle_alpha   90.00
_cell.angle_beta   90.00
_cell.angle_gamma   90.00
#
_symmetry.space_group_name_H-M   'P 1'
#
loop_
_entity.id
_entity.type
_entity.pdbx_description
1 polymer ?
#
loop_
_entity_poly.entity_id
_entity_poly.type
_entity_poly.pdbx_seq_one_letter_code
_entity_poly.pdbx_strand_id
1 'polypeptide(L)'
;MRVFNLTAVGILLFTSSVFATPKKSYSPTTSIQKRCAEIQTNLKNHLYITKRISDERFDDVVTAYFQNKRIELIVSETYGEAGKIRHEYYFGKNGELILATNQLFQYQTKQSSDKNLVKVSENTYYYQKMKLVRAVDGKNVATRTSHYDTQTRSRYLLGKSLILTKQIKEQHDEIIGQYQQNSDLAKLTRRKPTECGAGCD
;
A
#
# COMPACT_ATOMS: atom_id res chain seq x y z
N MET A 1 30.57 32.72 -72.35
CA MET A 1 31.72 32.29 -71.54
C MET A 1 31.32 32.34 -70.07
N ARG A 2 31.73 31.32 -69.30
CA ARG A 2 31.64 31.23 -67.83
C ARG A 2 32.30 32.47 -67.18
N VAL A 3 31.93 32.84 -65.95
CA VAL A 3 32.78 32.85 -64.73
C VAL A 3 31.98 33.46 -63.53
N PHE A 4 31.70 32.60 -62.56
CA PHE A 4 31.71 32.70 -61.07
C PHE A 4 31.42 33.98 -60.24
N ASN A 5 30.60 33.74 -59.19
CA ASN A 5 30.73 34.08 -57.75
C ASN A 5 30.96 35.52 -57.26
N LEU A 6 30.18 35.99 -56.25
CA LEU A 6 30.49 35.82 -54.81
C LEU A 6 29.38 36.45 -53.90
N THR A 7 28.80 35.60 -53.05
CA THR A 7 28.41 35.80 -51.62
C THR A 7 27.94 37.16 -51.08
N ALA A 8 26.76 37.14 -50.46
CA ALA A 8 26.57 37.64 -49.09
C ALA A 8 25.51 36.81 -48.37
N VAL A 9 25.98 35.87 -47.54
CA VAL A 9 25.17 35.05 -46.64
C VAL A 9 24.90 35.87 -45.38
N GLY A 10 23.66 36.33 -45.20
CA GLY A 10 23.17 36.92 -43.95
C GLY A 10 22.30 35.93 -43.21
N ILE A 11 22.91 34.98 -42.49
CA ILE A 11 22.18 34.07 -41.59
C ILE A 11 21.88 34.85 -40.30
N LEU A 12 20.62 35.25 -40.17
CA LEU A 12 20.07 35.83 -38.97
C LEU A 12 19.81 34.68 -37.97
N LEU A 13 20.74 34.47 -37.06
CA LEU A 13 20.60 33.54 -35.94
C LEU A 13 19.57 34.10 -34.95
N PHE A 14 18.30 33.75 -35.15
CA PHE A 14 17.31 33.80 -34.07
C PHE A 14 17.63 32.66 -33.10
N THR A 15 18.42 32.96 -32.09
CA THR A 15 18.49 32.14 -30.88
C THR A 15 17.15 32.27 -30.15
N SER A 16 16.16 31.47 -30.56
CA SER A 16 15.03 31.19 -29.69
C SER A 16 15.58 30.43 -28.49
N SER A 17 15.90 31.17 -27.44
CA SER A 17 16.05 30.65 -26.10
C SER A 17 14.74 29.96 -25.75
N VAL A 18 14.68 28.66 -26.06
CA VAL A 18 13.72 27.74 -25.48
C VAL A 18 14.01 27.80 -24.00
N PHE A 19 13.27 28.66 -23.30
CA PHE A 19 13.07 28.55 -21.88
C PHE A 19 12.42 27.18 -21.69
N ALA A 20 13.26 26.16 -21.54
CA ALA A 20 12.89 24.90 -20.95
C ALA A 20 12.42 25.26 -19.56
N THR A 21 11.11 25.51 -19.42
CA THR A 21 10.46 25.47 -18.13
C THR A 21 10.90 24.14 -17.51
N PRO A 22 11.54 24.14 -16.34
CA PRO A 22 11.92 22.89 -15.71
C PRO A 22 10.61 22.13 -15.53
N LYS A 23 10.42 21.06 -16.33
CA LYS A 23 9.34 20.10 -16.09
C LYS A 23 9.50 19.72 -14.64
N LYS A 24 8.59 20.15 -13.77
CA LYS A 24 8.46 19.61 -12.42
C LYS A 24 8.45 18.11 -12.62
N SER A 25 9.57 17.47 -12.31
CA SER A 25 9.73 16.03 -12.39
C SER A 25 8.77 15.47 -11.36
N TYR A 26 7.54 15.20 -11.80
CA TYR A 26 6.50 14.63 -10.98
C TYR A 26 6.93 13.21 -10.68
N SER A 27 7.62 13.01 -9.55
CA SER A 27 8.01 11.68 -9.13
C SER A 27 6.73 10.85 -8.98
N PRO A 28 6.59 9.70 -9.65
CA PRO A 28 5.43 8.82 -9.53
C PRO A 28 5.08 8.47 -8.07
N THR A 29 6.09 8.52 -7.19
CA THR A 29 5.96 8.24 -5.76
C THR A 29 5.20 9.34 -4.99
N THR A 30 5.27 10.60 -5.42
CA THR A 30 4.61 11.73 -4.72
C THR A 30 3.09 11.64 -4.84
N SER A 31 2.56 11.28 -6.01
CA SER A 31 1.14 11.00 -6.17
C SER A 31 0.67 9.82 -5.33
N ILE A 32 1.47 8.76 -5.25
CA ILE A 32 1.14 7.58 -4.43
C ILE A 32 1.11 7.95 -2.96
N GLN A 33 2.11 8.67 -2.47
CA GLN A 33 2.18 9.13 -1.08
C GLN A 33 0.97 10.01 -0.72
N LYS A 34 0.60 10.96 -1.59
CA LYS A 34 -0.59 11.79 -1.39
C LYS A 34 -1.85 10.94 -1.27
N ARG A 35 -2.02 9.96 -2.17
CA ARG A 35 -3.15 9.03 -2.12
C ARG A 35 -3.18 8.20 -0.83
N CYS A 36 -2.04 7.68 -0.38
CA CYS A 36 -1.95 6.96 0.88
C CYS A 36 -2.33 7.84 2.09
N ALA A 37 -1.88 9.10 2.11
CA ALA A 37 -2.24 10.06 3.15
C ALA A 37 -3.75 10.40 3.14
N GLU A 38 -4.35 10.52 1.96
CA GLU A 38 -5.80 10.71 1.81
C GLU A 38 -6.58 9.50 2.36
N ILE A 39 -6.15 8.28 2.06
CA ILE A 39 -6.76 7.05 2.59
C ILE A 39 -6.67 7.06 4.12
N GLN A 40 -5.46 7.24 4.68
CA GLN A 40 -5.23 7.23 6.13
C GLN A 40 -6.06 8.29 6.87
N THR A 41 -6.10 9.51 6.36
CA THR A 41 -6.86 10.63 6.96
C THR A 41 -8.36 10.33 7.03
N ASN A 42 -8.87 9.55 6.08
CA ASN A 42 -10.28 9.24 5.96
C ASN A 42 -10.67 7.87 6.52
N LEU A 43 -9.75 7.09 7.11
CA LEU A 43 -10.02 5.72 7.60
C LEU A 43 -11.24 5.63 8.52
N LYS A 44 -11.45 6.65 9.37
CA LYS A 44 -12.62 6.72 10.28
C LYS A 44 -13.98 6.71 9.57
N ASN A 45 -14.02 7.05 8.29
CA ASN A 45 -15.23 7.10 7.47
C ASN A 45 -15.38 5.87 6.55
N HIS A 46 -14.39 4.95 6.57
CA HIS A 46 -14.45 3.75 5.75
C HIS A 46 -15.29 2.67 6.42
N LEU A 47 -15.99 1.89 5.61
CA LEU A 47 -16.46 0.57 6.06
C LEU A 47 -15.22 -0.31 6.23
N TYR A 48 -15.19 -1.16 7.26
CA TYR A 48 -14.13 -2.13 7.40
C TYR A 48 -14.66 -3.52 7.74
N ILE A 49 -13.90 -4.54 7.33
CA ILE A 49 -14.13 -5.94 7.70
C ILE A 49 -12.83 -6.45 8.31
N THR A 50 -12.93 -7.05 9.50
CA THR A 50 -11.81 -7.74 10.15
C THR A 50 -12.09 -9.23 10.20
N LYS A 51 -11.10 -10.04 9.82
CA LYS A 51 -11.19 -11.51 9.84
C LYS A 51 -9.83 -12.13 10.07
N ARG A 52 -9.81 -13.28 10.76
CA ARG A 52 -8.64 -14.15 10.77
C ARG A 52 -8.62 -15.00 9.50
N ILE A 53 -7.52 -14.90 8.75
CA ILE A 53 -7.28 -15.69 7.56
C ILE A 53 -6.13 -16.63 7.89
N SER A 54 -6.44 -17.92 7.93
CA SER A 54 -5.46 -19.00 8.03
C SER A 54 -5.47 -19.76 6.71
N ASP A 55 -4.34 -19.72 6.01
CA ASP A 55 -4.01 -20.47 4.79
C ASP A 55 -2.69 -21.23 5.07
N GLU A 56 -2.35 -22.24 4.28
CA GLU A 56 -1.09 -23.00 4.38
C GLU A 56 0.15 -22.09 4.39
N ARG A 57 0.00 -20.87 3.86
CA ARG A 57 1.08 -19.89 3.67
C ARG A 57 1.14 -18.79 4.73
N PHE A 58 0.08 -18.54 5.49
CA PHE A 58 0.03 -17.48 6.50
C PHE A 58 -1.19 -17.60 7.44
N ASP A 59 -1.00 -17.22 8.71
CA ASP A 59 -2.07 -17.05 9.71
C ASP A 59 -2.07 -15.60 10.19
N ASP A 60 -2.99 -14.82 9.65
CA ASP A 60 -3.04 -13.37 9.85
C ASP A 60 -4.40 -12.91 10.37
N VAL A 61 -4.38 -11.89 11.21
CA VAL A 61 -5.55 -11.02 11.40
C VAL A 61 -5.54 -9.98 10.29
N VAL A 62 -6.58 -9.97 9.48
CA VAL A 62 -6.68 -9.11 8.30
C VAL A 62 -7.84 -8.14 8.46
N THR A 63 -7.56 -6.85 8.33
CA THR A 63 -8.56 -5.78 8.29
C THR A 63 -8.53 -5.10 6.93
N ALA A 64 -9.67 -5.11 6.23
CA ALA A 64 -9.84 -4.45 4.94
C ALA A 64 -10.74 -3.24 5.08
N TYR A 65 -10.34 -2.11 4.49
CA TYR A 65 -11.06 -0.85 4.49
C TYR A 65 -11.60 -0.55 3.10
N PHE A 66 -12.86 -0.13 3.04
CA PHE A 66 -13.61 0.09 1.82
C PHE A 66 -14.17 1.51 1.75
N GLN A 67 -14.05 2.10 0.55
CA GLN A 67 -14.77 3.31 0.18
C GLN A 67 -15.64 3.00 -1.05
N ASN A 68 -16.95 3.22 -0.94
CA ASN A 68 -17.90 2.98 -2.04
C ASN A 68 -17.75 1.58 -2.67
N LYS A 69 -17.70 0.53 -1.83
CA LYS A 69 -17.50 -0.89 -2.21
C LYS A 69 -16.14 -1.23 -2.84
N ARG A 70 -15.20 -0.28 -2.91
CA ARG A 70 -13.82 -0.53 -3.37
C ARG A 70 -12.88 -0.65 -2.18
N ILE A 71 -12.02 -1.66 -2.20
CA ILE A 71 -10.93 -1.80 -1.22
C ILE A 71 -9.92 -0.67 -1.46
N GLU A 72 -9.59 0.08 -0.40
CA GLU A 72 -8.56 1.13 -0.43
C GLU A 72 -7.32 0.74 0.36
N LEU A 73 -7.50 -0.03 1.44
CA LEU A 73 -6.43 -0.51 2.31
C LEU A 73 -6.74 -1.92 2.81
N ILE A 74 -5.72 -2.78 2.83
CA ILE A 74 -5.71 -4.01 3.62
C ILE A 74 -4.55 -3.95 4.60
N VAL A 75 -4.82 -4.22 5.87
CA VAL A 75 -3.82 -4.40 6.93
C VAL A 75 -3.83 -5.87 7.33
N SER A 76 -2.69 -6.54 7.21
CA SER A 76 -2.51 -7.94 7.64
C SER A 76 -1.48 -7.96 8.76
N GLU A 77 -1.83 -8.58 9.88
CA GLU A 77 -0.98 -8.68 11.06
C GLU A 77 -0.79 -10.13 11.47
N THR A 78 0.47 -10.55 11.55
CA THR A 78 0.89 -11.84 12.10
C THR A 78 1.49 -11.59 13.48
N TYR A 79 0.99 -12.27 14.50
CA TYR A 79 1.44 -12.12 15.88
C TYR A 79 2.35 -13.28 16.27
N GLY A 80 3.51 -12.97 16.82
CA GLY A 80 4.42 -13.94 17.43
C GLY A 80 4.66 -13.61 18.91
N GLU A 81 5.35 -14.50 19.62
CA GLU A 81 5.65 -14.29 21.04
C GLU A 81 6.49 -13.02 21.27
N ALA A 82 7.50 -12.81 20.43
CA ALA A 82 8.48 -11.73 20.55
C ALA A 82 8.19 -10.50 19.67
N GLY A 83 7.03 -10.43 19.01
CA GLY A 83 6.81 -9.38 18.02
C GLY A 83 5.52 -9.50 17.22
N LYS A 84 5.37 -8.59 16.26
CA LYS A 84 4.37 -8.73 15.19
C LYS A 84 4.94 -8.27 13.86
N ILE A 85 4.46 -8.88 12.78
CA ILE A 85 4.67 -8.43 11.42
C ILE A 85 3.38 -7.78 10.95
N ARG A 86 3.45 -6.57 10.41
CA ARG A 86 2.32 -5.88 9.81
C ARG A 86 2.63 -5.57 8.36
N HIS A 87 1.72 -5.97 7.49
CA HIS A 87 1.71 -5.59 6.09
C HIS A 87 0.56 -4.63 5.85
N GLU A 88 0.83 -3.53 5.15
CA GLU A 88 -0.22 -2.66 4.64
C GLU A 88 -0.21 -2.67 3.12
N TYR A 89 -1.37 -2.79 2.50
CA TYR A 89 -1.54 -2.81 1.06
C TYR A 89 -2.51 -1.70 0.66
N TYR A 90 -2.01 -0.69 -0.05
CA TYR A 90 -2.79 0.45 -0.51
C TYR A 90 -3.17 0.28 -1.98
N PHE A 91 -4.43 0.57 -2.27
CA PHE A 91 -5.00 0.39 -3.59
C PHE A 91 -5.36 1.74 -4.25
N GLY A 92 -5.07 1.83 -5.55
CA GLY A 92 -5.47 2.92 -6.40
C GLY A 92 -6.98 2.93 -6.64
N LYS A 93 -7.46 4.00 -7.29
CA LYS A 93 -8.89 4.14 -7.60
C LYS A 93 -9.43 3.02 -8.51
N ASN A 94 -8.55 2.38 -9.28
CA ASN A 94 -8.91 1.27 -10.18
C ASN A 94 -8.71 -0.10 -9.52
N GLY A 95 -8.41 -0.14 -8.20
CA GLY A 95 -8.21 -1.38 -7.45
C GLY A 95 -6.83 -2.02 -7.67
N GLU A 96 -5.90 -1.32 -8.31
CA GLU A 96 -4.52 -1.76 -8.47
C GLU A 96 -3.70 -1.51 -7.20
N LEU A 97 -2.81 -2.44 -6.84
CA LEU A 97 -1.84 -2.19 -5.76
C LEU A 97 -0.91 -1.04 -6.17
N ILE A 98 -0.82 -0.01 -5.34
CA ILE A 98 0.06 1.16 -5.55
C ILE A 98 1.19 1.25 -4.53
N LEU A 99 0.98 0.72 -3.32
CA LEU A 99 1.99 0.71 -2.27
C LEU A 99 1.78 -0.50 -1.35
N ALA A 100 2.87 -1.14 -0.96
CA ALA A 100 2.86 -2.11 0.13
C ALA A 100 3.94 -1.75 1.16
N THR A 101 3.64 -1.89 2.45
CA THR A 101 4.62 -1.82 3.52
C THR A 101 4.81 -3.18 4.16
N ASN A 102 6.02 -3.44 4.65
CA ASN A 102 6.34 -4.55 5.54
C ASN A 102 7.02 -3.99 6.78
N GLN A 103 6.31 -4.04 7.90
CA GLN A 103 6.73 -3.53 9.19
C GLN A 103 6.98 -4.70 10.14
N LEU A 104 8.18 -4.75 10.70
CA LEU A 104 8.53 -5.68 11.77
C LEU A 104 8.61 -4.93 13.09
N PHE A 105 7.77 -5.35 14.04
CA PHE A 105 7.76 -4.86 15.42
C PHE A 105 8.37 -5.93 16.31
N GLN A 106 9.45 -5.60 17.02
CA GLN A 106 10.09 -6.51 17.99
C GLN A 106 9.86 -6.00 19.40
N TYR A 107 9.38 -6.89 20.27
CA TYR A 107 9.15 -6.61 21.68
C TYR A 107 10.26 -7.23 22.53
N GLN A 108 10.71 -6.52 23.56
CA GLN A 108 11.50 -7.14 24.63
C GLN A 108 10.54 -7.86 25.56
N THR A 109 10.73 -9.15 25.75
CA THR A 109 10.16 -9.88 26.88
C THR A 109 11.14 -9.75 28.05
N LYS A 110 10.84 -8.87 29.01
CA LYS A 110 11.42 -8.99 30.35
C LYS A 110 10.55 -9.97 31.16
N GLN A 111 11.10 -10.55 32.23
CA GLN A 111 10.40 -11.49 33.13
C GLN A 111 9.12 -10.95 33.81
N SER A 112 8.77 -9.67 33.60
CA SER A 112 7.51 -9.05 34.02
C SER A 112 6.67 -8.77 32.76
N SER A 113 5.36 -8.92 32.86
CA SER A 113 4.31 -8.86 31.82
C SER A 113 4.30 -7.67 30.84
N ASP A 114 5.28 -6.77 30.89
CA ASP A 114 5.37 -5.56 30.09
C ASP A 114 6.17 -5.80 28.80
N LYS A 115 5.45 -5.97 27.69
CA LYS A 115 6.03 -6.00 26.34
C LYS A 115 6.42 -4.58 25.92
N ASN A 116 7.69 -4.24 26.04
CA ASN A 116 8.22 -2.97 25.55
C ASN A 116 8.64 -3.10 24.07
N LEU A 117 8.20 -2.19 23.20
CA LEU A 117 8.61 -2.13 21.80
C LEU A 117 10.07 -1.66 21.69
N VAL A 118 10.93 -2.46 21.06
CA VAL A 118 12.38 -2.20 20.98
C VAL A 118 12.81 -1.80 19.58
N LYS A 119 12.18 -2.35 18.56
CA LYS A 119 12.59 -2.11 17.17
C LYS A 119 11.39 -2.09 16.24
N VAL A 120 11.38 -1.08 15.37
CA VAL A 120 10.52 -1.01 14.20
C VAL A 120 11.42 -0.93 12.98
N SER A 121 11.24 -1.85 12.04
CA SER A 121 11.82 -1.72 10.70
C SER A 121 10.71 -1.75 9.67
N GLU A 122 10.70 -0.78 8.76
CA GLU A 122 9.72 -0.70 7.69
C GLU A 122 10.41 -0.81 6.34
N ASN A 123 9.87 -1.62 5.44
CA ASN A 123 10.22 -1.60 4.03
C ASN A 123 9.00 -1.19 3.22
N THR A 124 9.18 -0.23 2.31
CA THR A 124 8.09 0.33 1.51
C THR A 124 8.32 0.08 0.03
N TYR A 125 7.32 -0.48 -0.64
CA TYR A 125 7.36 -0.92 -2.03
C TYR A 125 6.29 -0.18 -2.82
N TYR A 126 6.71 0.59 -3.83
CA TYR A 126 5.83 1.34 -4.71
C TYR A 126 5.58 0.55 -6.00
N TYR A 127 4.32 0.49 -6.42
CA TYR A 127 3.90 -0.27 -7.59
C TYR A 127 3.24 0.62 -8.63
N GLN A 128 3.46 0.31 -9.90
CA GLN A 128 2.73 0.88 -11.02
C GLN A 128 2.46 -0.23 -12.04
N LYS A 129 1.19 -0.39 -12.45
CA LYS A 129 0.78 -1.48 -13.36
C LYS A 129 1.28 -2.86 -12.89
N MET A 130 1.14 -3.13 -11.59
CA MET A 130 1.59 -4.36 -10.91
C MET A 130 3.10 -4.64 -10.99
N LYS A 131 3.92 -3.63 -11.34
CA LYS A 131 5.38 -3.74 -11.35
C LYS A 131 5.97 -2.87 -10.26
N LEU A 132 6.99 -3.38 -9.56
CA LEU A 132 7.76 -2.62 -8.59
C LEU A 132 8.48 -1.47 -9.31
N VAL A 133 8.21 -0.22 -8.91
CA VAL A 133 8.87 0.97 -9.46
C VAL A 133 9.87 1.60 -8.50
N ARG A 134 9.72 1.35 -7.18
CA ARG A 134 10.65 1.82 -6.16
C ARG A 134 10.52 0.98 -4.91
N ALA A 135 11.64 0.70 -4.25
CA ALA A 135 11.67 0.18 -2.89
C ALA A 135 12.45 1.15 -1.99
N VAL A 136 12.02 1.28 -0.74
CA VAL A 136 12.67 2.08 0.29
C VAL A 136 12.84 1.18 1.51
N ASP A 137 14.09 0.92 1.89
CA ASP A 137 14.45 0.16 3.09
C ASP A 137 14.58 1.15 4.26
N GLY A 138 13.83 0.92 5.34
CA GLY A 138 13.76 1.80 6.52
C GLY A 138 14.93 1.67 7.48
N LYS A 139 16.06 1.06 7.08
CA LYS A 139 17.27 1.03 7.89
C LYS A 139 18.00 2.37 7.88
N ASN A 140 18.03 3.04 9.04
CA ASN A 140 19.26 3.67 9.50
C ASN A 140 20.22 2.54 9.94
N VAL A 141 21.45 2.54 9.41
CA VAL A 141 22.56 1.58 9.63
C VAL A 141 22.52 0.30 8.76
N ALA A 142 23.34 0.38 7.71
CA ALA A 142 24.07 -0.67 7.00
C ALA A 142 23.58 -2.13 7.15
N THR A 143 22.80 -2.58 6.18
CA THR A 143 23.02 -3.91 5.62
C THR A 143 22.52 -3.84 4.19
N ARG A 144 23.43 -3.96 3.22
CA ARG A 144 23.12 -4.09 1.79
C ARG A 144 22.14 -5.25 1.63
N THR A 145 20.84 -4.97 1.62
CA THR A 145 19.84 -5.91 1.13
C THR A 145 20.12 -6.06 -0.37
N SER A 146 20.38 -7.29 -0.81
CA SER A 146 20.70 -7.54 -2.22
C SER A 146 19.46 -7.24 -3.08
N HIS A 147 19.68 -6.83 -4.33
CA HIS A 147 18.60 -6.60 -5.30
C HIS A 147 17.63 -7.80 -5.40
N TYR A 148 18.16 -9.02 -5.18
CA TYR A 148 17.40 -10.27 -5.15
C TYR A 148 16.40 -10.34 -3.98
N ASP A 149 16.80 -9.90 -2.77
CA ASP A 149 15.93 -9.89 -1.59
C ASP A 149 14.78 -8.89 -1.76
N THR A 150 15.06 -7.71 -2.34
CA THR A 150 14.03 -6.70 -2.63
C THR A 150 12.98 -7.21 -3.63
N GLN A 151 13.41 -7.83 -4.74
CA GLN A 151 12.46 -8.36 -5.72
C GLN A 151 11.63 -9.51 -5.16
N THR A 152 12.25 -10.42 -4.41
CA THR A 152 11.57 -11.58 -3.83
C THR A 152 10.49 -11.13 -2.84
N ARG A 153 10.82 -10.22 -1.92
CA ARG A 153 9.85 -9.65 -0.98
C ARG A 153 8.73 -8.89 -1.67
N SER A 154 9.06 -8.10 -2.69
CA SER A 154 8.05 -7.40 -3.48
C SER A 154 7.07 -8.35 -4.15
N ARG A 155 7.56 -9.45 -4.76
CA ARG A 155 6.70 -10.48 -5.37
C ARG A 155 5.83 -11.17 -4.33
N TYR A 156 6.37 -11.49 -3.16
CA TYR A 156 5.60 -12.05 -2.05
C TYR A 156 4.45 -11.11 -1.63
N LEU A 157 4.74 -9.83 -1.40
CA LEU A 157 3.73 -8.84 -1.02
C LEU A 157 2.67 -8.66 -2.10
N LEU A 158 3.07 -8.58 -3.38
CA LEU A 158 2.14 -8.50 -4.49
C LEU A 158 1.23 -9.74 -4.54
N GLY A 159 1.81 -10.95 -4.47
CA GLY A 159 1.04 -12.20 -4.47
C GLY A 159 0.07 -12.30 -3.29
N LYS A 160 0.54 -11.97 -2.09
CA LYS A 160 -0.30 -11.94 -0.88
C LYS A 160 -1.44 -10.95 -1.01
N SER A 161 -1.19 -9.75 -1.53
CA SER A 161 -2.24 -8.75 -1.75
C SER A 161 -3.35 -9.25 -2.68
N LEU A 162 -3.01 -10.04 -3.72
CA LEU A 162 -3.98 -10.60 -4.67
C LEU A 162 -4.86 -11.67 -4.02
N ILE A 163 -4.25 -12.55 -3.22
CA ILE A 163 -4.97 -13.61 -2.47
C ILE A 163 -5.94 -12.97 -1.48
N LEU A 164 -5.44 -12.03 -0.66
CA LEU A 164 -6.26 -11.33 0.34
C LEU A 164 -7.41 -10.56 -0.33
N THR A 165 -7.12 -9.84 -1.42
CA THR A 165 -8.16 -9.11 -2.17
C THR A 165 -9.26 -10.04 -2.68
N LYS A 166 -8.90 -11.23 -3.19
CA LYS A 166 -9.88 -12.22 -3.66
C LYS A 166 -10.78 -12.70 -2.51
N GLN A 167 -10.17 -13.20 -1.43
CA GLN A 167 -10.90 -13.74 -0.28
C GLN A 167 -11.80 -12.69 0.39
N ILE A 168 -11.31 -11.45 0.50
CA ILE A 168 -12.07 -10.35 1.10
C ILE A 168 -13.25 -9.93 0.21
N LYS A 169 -13.07 -9.90 -1.11
CA LYS A 169 -14.16 -9.56 -2.04
C LYS A 169 -15.27 -10.60 -2.01
N GLU A 170 -14.93 -11.88 -2.06
CA GLU A 170 -15.89 -12.98 -1.98
C GLU A 170 -16.78 -12.84 -0.73
N GLN A 171 -16.17 -12.55 0.42
CA GLN A 171 -16.91 -12.34 1.67
C GLN A 171 -17.71 -11.03 1.69
N HIS A 172 -17.15 -9.93 1.18
CA HIS A 172 -17.86 -8.66 1.13
C HIS A 172 -19.12 -8.76 0.25
N ASP A 173 -19.03 -9.48 -0.86
CA ASP A 173 -20.16 -9.70 -1.77
C ASP A 173 -21.21 -10.65 -1.15
N GLU A 174 -20.79 -11.66 -0.39
CA GLU A 174 -21.70 -12.50 0.41
C GLU A 174 -22.47 -11.67 1.45
N ILE A 175 -21.76 -10.81 2.20
CA ILE A 175 -22.37 -9.91 3.18
C ILE A 175 -23.39 -9.00 2.49
N ILE A 176 -23.00 -8.32 1.41
CA ILE A 176 -23.93 -7.45 0.67
C ILE A 176 -25.13 -8.23 0.15
N GLY A 177 -24.92 -9.43 -0.40
CA GLY A 177 -26.00 -10.29 -0.89
C GLY A 177 -27.02 -10.63 0.20
N GLN A 178 -26.56 -11.02 1.38
CA GLN A 178 -27.42 -11.29 2.54
C GLN A 178 -28.22 -10.05 2.97
N TYR A 179 -27.62 -8.86 2.95
CA TYR A 179 -28.33 -7.62 3.33
C TYR A 179 -29.30 -7.11 2.25
N GLN A 180 -29.02 -7.35 0.97
CA GLN A 180 -29.93 -7.01 -0.12
C GLN A 180 -31.18 -7.89 -0.11
N GLN A 181 -31.05 -9.17 0.24
CA GLN A 181 -32.20 -10.07 0.44
C GLN A 181 -33.04 -9.67 1.67
N ASN A 182 -32.44 -8.99 2.66
CA ASN A 182 -33.09 -8.61 3.92
C ASN A 182 -33.55 -7.14 3.99
N SER A 183 -33.48 -6.36 2.89
CA SER A 183 -33.91 -4.94 2.79
C SER A 183 -33.28 -3.92 3.75
N ASP A 184 -32.25 -4.30 4.52
CA ASP A 184 -31.77 -3.57 5.71
C ASP A 184 -30.39 -2.90 5.53
N LEU A 185 -30.05 -2.47 4.31
CA LEU A 185 -28.73 -1.90 3.97
C LEU A 185 -28.36 -0.66 4.80
N ALA A 186 -29.34 0.05 5.38
CA ALA A 186 -29.13 1.25 6.20
C ALA A 186 -28.48 0.99 7.57
N LYS A 187 -28.42 -0.27 8.03
CA LYS A 187 -27.92 -0.63 9.38
C LYS A 187 -26.41 -0.91 9.44
N LEU A 188 -25.72 -0.97 8.30
CA LEU A 188 -24.29 -1.35 8.24
C LEU A 188 -23.31 -0.22 8.61
N THR A 189 -23.74 1.04 8.61
CA THR A 189 -22.85 2.20 8.84
C THR A 189 -22.45 2.43 10.30
N ARG A 190 -22.95 1.63 11.26
CA ARG A 190 -22.63 1.80 12.69
C ARG A 190 -22.64 0.49 13.49
N ARG A 191 -21.77 -0.47 13.14
CA ARG A 191 -21.40 -1.50 14.12
C ARG A 191 -19.94 -1.31 14.53
N LYS A 192 -19.76 -0.68 15.69
CA LYS A 192 -18.55 -0.83 16.50
C LYS A 192 -18.35 -2.33 16.78
N PRO A 193 -17.10 -2.79 16.98
CA PRO A 193 -16.84 -4.18 17.25
C PRO A 193 -17.66 -4.61 18.47
N THR A 194 -18.43 -5.69 18.32
CA THR A 194 -18.98 -6.43 19.43
C THR A 194 -17.81 -6.84 20.31
N GLU A 195 -17.80 -6.38 21.55
CA GLU A 195 -16.93 -6.91 22.59
C GLU A 195 -17.18 -8.41 22.64
N CYS A 196 -16.18 -9.20 22.24
CA CYS A 196 -16.19 -10.64 22.49
C CYS A 196 -16.30 -10.85 23.99
N GLY A 197 -17.22 -11.73 24.37
CA GLY A 197 -17.72 -11.87 25.73
C GLY A 197 -16.63 -12.09 26.78
N ALA A 198 -16.75 -11.33 27.87
CA ALA A 198 -16.42 -11.87 29.18
C ALA A 198 -17.58 -12.81 29.55
N GLY A 199 -17.28 -14.10 29.56
CA GLY A 199 -18.19 -15.13 30.02
C GLY A 199 -18.54 -14.95 31.49
N CYS A 200 -19.74 -15.44 31.81
CA CYS A 200 -20.09 -15.96 33.10
C CYS A 200 -18.96 -16.89 33.60
N ASP A 201 -18.39 -16.57 34.75
CA ASP A 201 -18.51 -17.32 36.01
C ASP A 201 -18.12 -16.40 37.17
#